data_AF-A0A3P6ERE9-F1
#
_entry.id   AF-A0A3P6ERE9-F1
#
_cell.length_a   1.000
_cell.length_b   1.000
_cell.length_c   1.000
_cell.angle_alpha   90.00
_cell.angle_beta   90.00
_cell.angle_gamma   90.00
#
_symmetry.space_group_name_H-M   'P 1'
#
loop_
_entity.id
_entity.type
_entity.pdbx_description
1 polymer ?
#
loop_
_entity_poly.entity_id
_entity_poly.type
_entity_poly.pdbx_seq_one_letter_code
_entity_poly.pdbx_strand_id
1 'polypeptide(L)'
;MIIRSPEPEVKILVDRDPIKTSFEEWAKPGHFSRTIAKGPDTTTWIWNLHADAHDFDSHTSDLEEISRKVFSAHFGQLSIIFLWLSGMYFHGARGLANSGPRNPEWRCGRRLPRNTNNLWLFSALASIWNN
;
A
#
# COMPACT_ATOMS: atom_id res chain seq x y z
N MET A 1 -48.38 -16.64 -0.89
CA MET A 1 -47.84 -15.46 -1.60
C MET A 1 -46.92 -14.73 -0.63
N ILE A 2 -45.60 -14.82 -0.81
CA ILE A 2 -44.64 -14.10 0.03
C ILE A 2 -44.40 -12.75 -0.63
N ILE A 3 -44.89 -11.67 0.00
CA ILE A 3 -44.64 -10.30 -0.46
C ILE A 3 -43.21 -9.96 -0.05
N ARG A 4 -42.29 -9.89 -1.00
CA ARG A 4 -40.95 -9.33 -0.75
C ARG A 4 -41.11 -7.82 -0.61
N SER A 5 -40.69 -7.27 0.54
CA SER A 5 -40.56 -5.83 0.72
C SER A 5 -39.62 -5.26 -0.35
N PRO A 6 -39.88 -4.08 -0.94
CA PRO A 6 -38.93 -3.45 -1.84
C PRO A 6 -37.59 -3.25 -1.11
N GLU A 7 -36.50 -3.65 -1.75
CA GLU A 7 -35.16 -3.43 -1.20
C GLU A 7 -34.83 -1.94 -1.20
N PRO A 8 -34.16 -1.42 -0.15
CA PRO A 8 -33.76 -0.02 -0.11
C PRO A 8 -32.76 0.28 -1.24
N GLU A 9 -33.12 1.22 -2.10
CA GLU A 9 -32.26 1.70 -3.18
C GLU A 9 -31.06 2.46 -2.58
N VAL A 10 -29.85 1.90 -2.71
CA VAL A 10 -28.61 2.54 -2.24
C VAL A 10 -28.20 3.63 -3.22
N LYS A 11 -28.19 4.88 -2.76
CA LYS A 11 -27.75 6.03 -3.56
C LYS A 11 -26.27 6.29 -3.35
N ILE A 12 -25.54 6.48 -4.44
CA ILE A 12 -24.12 6.86 -4.41
C ILE A 12 -24.06 8.39 -4.28
N LEU A 13 -23.54 8.87 -3.15
CA LEU A 13 -23.29 10.29 -2.90
C LEU A 13 -21.77 10.50 -2.86
N VAL A 14 -21.27 11.44 -3.66
CA VAL A 14 -19.84 11.76 -3.76
C VAL A 14 -19.68 13.27 -3.93
N ASP A 15 -18.86 13.86 -3.07
CA ASP A 15 -18.48 15.26 -3.16
C ASP A 15 -17.42 15.48 -4.26
N ARG A 16 -17.58 16.59 -4.99
CA ARG A 16 -16.66 16.99 -6.07
C ARG A 16 -15.58 17.90 -5.52
N ASP A 17 -14.32 17.55 -5.79
CA ASP A 17 -13.13 18.30 -5.42
C ASP A 17 -13.11 18.81 -3.96
N PRO A 18 -13.29 17.91 -2.96
CA PRO A 18 -13.34 18.31 -1.56
C PRO A 18 -11.99 18.86 -1.06
N ILE A 19 -10.87 18.48 -1.68
CA ILE A 19 -9.52 18.93 -1.32
C ILE A 19 -8.79 19.34 -2.60
N LYS A 20 -8.25 20.56 -2.62
CA LYS A 20 -7.45 21.07 -3.75
C LYS A 20 -6.10 20.35 -3.80
N THR A 21 -5.75 19.83 -4.98
CA THR A 21 -4.42 19.24 -5.22
C THR A 21 -3.36 20.36 -5.29
N SER A 22 -2.41 20.34 -4.35
CA SER A 22 -1.29 21.30 -4.31
C SER A 22 -0.10 20.75 -3.51
N PHE A 23 1.07 21.35 -3.71
CA PHE A 23 2.30 21.01 -2.97
C PHE A 23 2.51 21.86 -1.71
N GLU A 24 1.59 22.78 -1.40
CA GLU A 24 1.77 23.70 -0.27
C GLU A 24 1.85 22.95 1.07
N GLU A 25 0.99 21.95 1.26
CA GLU A 25 0.96 21.12 2.48
C GLU A 25 2.16 20.18 2.59
N TRP A 26 2.86 19.90 1.48
CA TRP A 26 4.06 19.06 1.47
C TRP A 26 5.28 19.81 2.03
N ALA A 27 5.28 21.15 1.91
CA ALA A 27 6.31 22.00 2.50
C ALA A 27 6.14 22.17 4.03
N LYS A 28 4.99 21.75 4.60
CA LYS A 28 4.63 21.86 6.01
C LYS A 28 4.57 20.47 6.65
N PRO A 29 5.70 19.88 7.05
CA PRO A 29 5.70 18.57 7.69
C PRO A 29 4.90 18.62 9.00
N GLY A 30 3.97 17.68 9.16
CA GLY A 30 3.07 17.64 10.31
C GLY A 30 1.82 18.51 10.20
N HIS A 31 1.49 19.03 9.00
CA HIS A 31 0.27 19.83 8.77
C HIS A 31 -1.02 19.14 9.25
N PHE A 32 -1.01 17.81 9.28
CA PHE A 32 -2.13 16.97 9.72
C PHE A 32 -2.41 17.02 11.22
N SER A 33 -1.47 17.49 12.05
CA SER A 33 -1.63 17.55 13.50
C SER A 33 -1.27 18.92 14.04
N ARG A 34 -2.17 19.52 14.83
CA ARG A 34 -1.96 20.87 15.40
C ARG A 34 -0.79 20.93 16.39
N THR A 35 -0.44 19.80 17.01
CA THR A 35 0.70 19.69 17.93
C THR A 35 2.03 19.66 17.17
N ILE A 36 2.08 18.92 16.06
CA ILE A 36 3.28 18.74 15.23
C ILE A 36 3.50 19.93 14.29
N ALA A 37 2.43 20.56 13.79
CA ALA A 37 2.48 21.69 12.88
C ALA A 37 3.19 22.95 13.44
N LYS A 38 3.43 23.03 14.76
CA LYS A 38 4.16 24.14 15.39
C LYS A 38 5.66 24.14 15.06
N GLY A 39 6.20 23.02 14.60
CA GLY A 39 7.60 22.86 14.23
C GLY A 39 8.43 22.06 15.24
N PRO A 40 9.67 21.70 14.87
CA PRO A 40 10.52 20.82 15.68
C PRO A 40 11.21 21.56 16.82
N ASP A 41 10.73 21.38 18.05
CA ASP A 41 11.42 21.86 19.26
C ASP A 41 12.46 20.86 19.78
N THR A 42 12.26 19.56 19.53
CA THR A 42 13.15 18.47 19.94
C THR A 42 13.21 17.38 18.87
N THR A 43 14.22 16.50 18.92
CA THR A 43 14.33 15.37 17.98
C THR A 43 13.18 14.36 18.12
N THR A 44 12.49 14.33 19.26
CA THR A 44 11.26 13.54 19.46
C THR A 44 10.16 13.93 18.48
N TRP A 45 10.12 15.19 18.04
CA TRP A 45 9.18 15.65 17.02
C TRP A 45 9.26 14.84 15.74
N ILE A 46 10.46 14.43 15.31
CA ILE A 46 10.66 13.63 14.09
C ILE A 46 10.01 12.26 14.24
N TRP A 47 10.16 11.64 15.41
CA TRP A 47 9.57 10.32 15.67
C TRP A 47 8.06 10.40 15.77
N ASN A 48 7.52 11.42 16.44
CA ASN A 48 6.08 11.66 16.52
C ASN A 48 5.49 11.92 15.12
N LEU A 49 6.19 12.66 14.26
CA LEU A 49 5.78 12.87 12.86
C LEU A 49 5.57 11.56 12.10
N HIS A 50 6.45 10.57 12.30
CA HIS A 50 6.34 9.28 11.61
C HIS A 50 5.30 8.37 12.27
N ALA A 51 5.21 8.37 13.59
CA ALA A 51 4.24 7.55 14.34
C ALA A 51 2.80 7.97 14.03
N ASP A 52 2.55 9.28 13.97
CA ASP A 52 1.20 9.82 13.84
C ASP A 52 0.77 9.95 12.36
N ALA A 53 1.65 9.68 11.40
CA ALA A 53 1.36 9.88 9.96
C ALA A 53 0.15 9.07 9.46
N HIS A 54 -0.09 7.89 10.04
CA HIS A 54 -1.20 7.00 9.69
C HIS A 54 -2.28 6.92 10.78
N ASP A 55 -2.16 7.69 11.86
CA ASP A 55 -3.17 7.77 12.91
C ASP A 55 -4.26 8.79 12.55
N PHE A 56 -5.12 8.42 11.59
CA PHE A 56 -6.13 9.33 11.02
C PHE A 56 -7.15 9.82 12.05
N ASP A 57 -7.44 9.03 13.09
CA ASP A 57 -8.38 9.40 14.16
C ASP A 57 -7.83 10.55 15.02
N SER A 58 -6.50 10.68 15.11
CA SER A 58 -5.84 11.80 15.80
C SER A 58 -5.83 13.11 14.99
N HIS A 59 -6.02 13.04 13.67
CA HIS A 59 -5.94 14.21 12.78
C HIS A 59 -7.23 15.03 12.77
N THR A 60 -8.38 14.36 12.81
CA THR A 60 -9.70 14.97 12.71
C THR A 60 -10.74 14.13 13.45
N SER A 61 -11.76 14.77 14.02
CA SER A 61 -12.89 14.07 14.63
C SER A 61 -14.00 13.74 13.63
N ASP A 62 -13.85 14.14 12.36
CA ASP A 62 -14.84 13.89 11.32
C ASP A 62 -14.64 12.50 10.69
N LEU A 63 -15.63 11.61 10.93
CA LEU A 63 -15.64 10.24 10.41
C LEU A 63 -15.68 10.20 8.88
N GLU A 64 -16.29 11.19 8.22
CA GLU A 64 -16.34 11.22 6.77
C GLU A 64 -14.94 11.42 6.19
N GLU A 65 -14.18 12.38 6.73
CA GLU A 65 -12.80 12.65 6.31
C GLU A 65 -11.87 11.46 6.61
N ILE A 66 -12.00 10.83 7.78
CA ILE A 66 -11.26 9.61 8.13
C ILE A 66 -11.54 8.51 7.10
N SER A 67 -12.82 8.25 6.81
CA SER A 67 -13.21 7.20 5.86
C SER A 67 -12.66 7.47 4.45
N ARG A 68 -12.64 8.74 4.00
CA ARG A 68 -12.06 9.16 2.71
C ARG A 68 -10.55 8.93 2.65
N LYS A 69 -9.82 9.21 3.74
CA LYS A 69 -8.37 8.96 3.85
C LYS A 69 -8.07 7.47 3.85
N VAL A 70 -8.80 6.68 4.64
CA VAL A 70 -8.66 5.23 4.72
C VAL A 70 -8.94 4.59 3.36
N PHE A 71 -10.06 4.94 2.71
CA PHE A 71 -10.40 4.44 1.39
C PHE A 71 -9.29 4.75 0.35
N SER A 72 -8.75 5.97 0.36
CA SER A 72 -7.65 6.36 -0.53
C SER A 72 -6.34 5.60 -0.24
N ALA A 73 -6.00 5.40 1.03
CA ALA A 73 -4.80 4.66 1.44
C ALA A 73 -4.80 3.20 0.96
N HIS A 74 -5.97 2.55 0.92
CA HIS A 74 -6.11 1.20 0.38
C HIS A 74 -5.73 1.12 -1.11
N PHE A 75 -6.09 2.11 -1.93
CA PHE A 75 -5.63 2.15 -3.32
C PHE A 75 -4.11 2.33 -3.42
N GLY A 76 -3.52 3.13 -2.53
CA GLY A 76 -2.07 3.23 -2.38
C GLY A 76 -1.43 1.86 -2.14
N GLN A 77 -1.93 1.12 -1.15
CA GLN A 77 -1.44 -0.23 -0.84
C GLN A 77 -1.60 -1.19 -2.02
N LEU A 78 -2.78 -1.22 -2.65
CA LEU A 78 -3.03 -2.05 -3.83
C LEU A 78 -2.09 -1.71 -4.99
N SER A 79 -1.81 -0.43 -5.21
CA SER A 79 -0.88 0.01 -6.26
C SER A 79 0.55 -0.50 -6.04
N ILE A 80 1.02 -0.50 -4.78
CA ILE A 80 2.34 -1.03 -4.42
C ILE A 80 2.38 -2.55 -4.62
N ILE A 81 1.32 -3.27 -4.25
CA ILE A 81 1.20 -4.72 -4.50
C ILE A 81 1.25 -5.02 -6.00
N PHE A 82 0.49 -4.29 -6.82
CA PHE A 82 0.51 -4.49 -8.28
C PHE A 82 1.86 -4.15 -8.91
N LEU A 83 2.52 -3.10 -8.43
CA LEU A 83 3.88 -2.74 -8.88
C LEU A 83 4.89 -3.83 -8.51
N TRP A 84 4.78 -4.40 -7.30
CA TRP A 84 5.62 -5.50 -6.87
C TRP A 84 5.40 -6.77 -7.70
N LEU A 85 4.14 -7.16 -7.93
CA LEU A 85 3.79 -8.29 -8.79
C LEU A 85 4.30 -8.07 -10.23
N SER A 86 4.11 -6.88 -10.77
CA SER A 86 4.64 -6.50 -12.09
C SER A 86 6.17 -6.68 -12.16
N GLY A 87 6.90 -6.27 -11.13
CA GLY A 87 8.34 -6.51 -11.01
C GLY A 87 8.70 -8.00 -11.04
N MET A 88 7.95 -8.85 -10.33
CA MET A 88 8.15 -10.30 -10.36
C MET A 88 7.91 -10.88 -11.76
N TYR A 89 6.82 -10.50 -12.43
CA TYR A 89 6.51 -10.96 -13.79
C TYR A 89 7.57 -10.50 -14.79
N PHE A 90 8.02 -9.26 -14.68
CA PHE A 90 9.00 -8.67 -15.59
C PHE A 90 10.38 -9.30 -15.43
N HIS A 91 10.84 -9.51 -14.19
CA HIS A 91 12.07 -10.23 -13.92
C HIS A 91 11.98 -11.70 -14.33
N GLY A 92 10.82 -12.34 -14.11
CA GLY A 92 10.55 -13.71 -14.54
C GLY A 92 10.60 -13.87 -16.06
N ALA A 93 9.96 -12.97 -16.82
CA ALA A 93 9.97 -12.98 -18.28
C ALA A 93 11.39 -12.78 -18.84
N ARG A 94 12.16 -11.83 -18.30
CA ARG A 94 13.55 -11.62 -18.72
C ARG A 94 14.47 -12.80 -18.37
N GLY A 95 14.28 -13.42 -17.21
CA GLY A 95 15.06 -14.59 -16.80
C GLY A 95 14.69 -15.86 -17.57
N LEU A 96 13.42 -16.04 -17.94
CA LEU A 96 12.90 -17.23 -18.63
C LEU A 96 12.98 -17.14 -20.16
N ALA A 97 12.94 -15.94 -20.76
CA ALA A 97 13.08 -15.76 -22.21
C ALA A 97 14.42 -16.29 -22.76
N ASN A 98 15.45 -16.35 -21.92
CA ASN A 98 16.74 -16.94 -22.26
C ASN A 98 16.79 -18.48 -22.13
N SER A 99 15.66 -19.15 -21.83
CA SER A 99 15.68 -20.58 -21.45
C SER A 99 14.77 -21.53 -22.26
N GLY A 100 14.05 -21.05 -23.27
CA GLY A 100 13.25 -21.88 -24.19
C GLY A 100 12.12 -22.69 -23.50
N PRO A 101 11.24 -23.37 -24.26
CA PRO A 101 10.19 -24.21 -23.68
C PRO A 101 10.83 -25.43 -23.02
N ARG A 102 10.98 -25.39 -21.68
CA ARG A 102 11.45 -26.55 -20.91
C ARG A 102 10.29 -27.50 -20.67
N ASN A 103 10.42 -28.71 -21.20
CA ASN A 103 9.55 -29.86 -20.95
C ASN A 103 9.26 -29.99 -19.43
N PRO A 104 7.99 -30.07 -18.98
CA PRO A 104 7.62 -30.14 -17.56
C PRO A 104 8.05 -31.44 -16.85
N GLU A 105 8.64 -32.40 -17.56
CA GLU A 105 8.91 -33.75 -17.05
C GLU A 105 10.16 -33.91 -16.14
N TRP A 106 10.97 -32.88 -15.93
CA TRP A 106 12.17 -33.01 -15.09
C TRP A 106 12.13 -32.13 -13.84
N ARG A 107 11.45 -32.65 -12.81
CA ARG A 107 11.54 -32.10 -11.45
C ARG A 107 11.86 -33.20 -10.42
N CYS A 108 12.91 -33.97 -10.67
CA CYS A 108 13.63 -34.71 -9.64
C CYS A 108 15.13 -34.61 -9.93
N GLY A 109 15.82 -33.65 -9.31
CA GLY A 109 17.28 -33.49 -9.45
C GLY A 109 17.76 -32.05 -9.68
N ARG A 110 18.04 -31.36 -8.57
CA ARG A 110 18.89 -30.16 -8.41
C ARG A 110 19.53 -29.52 -9.65
N ARG A 111 19.23 -28.23 -9.86
CA ARG A 111 20.23 -27.11 -9.81
C ARG A 111 19.50 -25.76 -9.75
N LEU A 112 19.47 -25.14 -8.58
CA LEU A 112 19.02 -23.75 -8.41
C LEU A 112 19.93 -22.81 -9.24
N PRO A 113 19.38 -21.79 -9.93
CA PRO A 113 20.19 -20.81 -10.64
C PRO A 113 21.03 -19.98 -9.65
N ARG A 114 22.35 -19.91 -9.91
CA ARG A 114 23.33 -19.09 -9.19
C ARG A 114 23.21 -17.59 -9.54
N ASN A 115 22.03 -17.01 -9.39
CA ASN A 115 21.93 -15.56 -9.25
C ASN A 115 21.08 -15.27 -8.02
N THR A 116 21.76 -15.35 -6.88
CA THR A 116 21.19 -15.32 -5.53
C THR A 116 20.84 -13.91 -5.05
N ASN A 117 21.14 -12.86 -5.82
CA ASN A 117 21.06 -11.49 -5.28
C ASN A 117 19.64 -11.03 -4.96
N ASN A 118 18.63 -11.58 -5.65
CA ASN A 118 17.22 -11.23 -5.40
C ASN A 118 16.49 -12.31 -4.59
N LEU A 119 16.94 -13.57 -4.66
CA LEU A 119 16.32 -14.70 -3.96
C LEU A 119 16.52 -14.66 -2.44
N TRP A 120 17.62 -14.08 -1.95
CA TRP A 120 17.82 -13.86 -0.51
C TRP A 120 16.77 -12.90 0.09
N LEU A 121 16.38 -11.85 -0.63
CA LEU A 121 15.32 -10.93 -0.20
C LEU A 121 13.95 -11.62 -0.15
N PHE A 122 13.62 -12.45 -1.15
CA PHE A 122 12.36 -13.21 -1.14
C PHE A 122 12.32 -14.27 -0.03
N SER A 123 13.43 -14.98 0.24
CA SER A 123 13.50 -15.93 1.36
C SER A 123 13.49 -15.25 2.73
N ALA A 124 14.16 -14.10 2.88
CA ALA A 124 14.16 -13.34 4.14
C ALA A 124 12.77 -12.77 4.46
N LEU A 125 12.04 -12.24 3.47
CA LEU A 125 10.69 -11.70 3.65
C LEU A 125 9.65 -12.80 3.90
N ALA A 126 9.78 -13.96 3.24
CA ALA A 126 8.91 -15.11 3.51
C ALA A 126 9.11 -15.67 4.93
N SER A 127 10.30 -15.52 5.51
CA SER A 127 10.57 -15.90 6.91
C SER A 127 9.98 -14.93 7.93
N ILE A 128 9.72 -13.67 7.54
CA ILE A 128 9.10 -12.65 8.41
C ILE A 128 7.58 -12.81 8.44
N TRP A 129 6.96 -13.27 7.35
CA TRP A 129 5.50 -13.49 7.27
C TRP A 129 5.02 -14.78 7.98
N ASN A 130 5.93 -15.71 8.30
CA ASN A 130 5.63 -17.00 8.95
C ASN A 130 5.95 -17.04 10.45
N ASN A 131 6.11 -15.88 11.11
CA ASN A 131 6.28 -15.77 12.57
C ASN A 131 5.09 -15.06 13.21
#